data_AF-A0A1H8B727-F1
#
_entry.id   AF-A0A1H8B727-F1
#
_cell.length_a   1.000
_cell.length_b   1.000
_cell.length_c   1.000
_cell.angle_alpha   90.00
_cell.angle_beta   90.00
_cell.angle_gamma   90.00
#
_symmetry.space_group_name_H-M   'P 1'
#
loop_
_entity.id
_entity.type
_entity.pdbx_description
1 polymer ?
#
loop_
_entity_poly.entity_id
_entity_poly.type
_entity_poly.pdbx_seq_one_letter_code
_entity_poly.pdbx_strand_id
1 'polypeptide(L)'
;MRSCYLILCMLCFAFSSAAQDDTLITKYPNGKTGEMQVRRNGITHVVVKYSENGRKKFKWNIDTRTLEGYLLIDHDDSLISGFIKQCPDRTEIQHYGEGKPFYSITHYQDNKIHGTFQGFDRDGVLNVQGQYDHGVRTGVWRYYRTDGIVESRLHLAALPNYKGISITFTIIPVAVTLLLLGMSALVMINSRSYQSWYTMVSIVTIVLFALAFFAALFPWYPYADVVNAFIIHYFLAVMGTLLAVTLLASVISLAWATRTGVRRWFSSVVVFVTIVLILYTIVVATLARNGLSSLII
;
A
#
# COMPACT_ATOMS: atom_id res chain seq x y z
N MET A 1 43.23 3.02 64.72
CA MET A 1 42.89 3.96 63.63
C MET A 1 42.97 3.31 62.24
N ARG A 2 42.35 2.13 62.02
CA ARG A 2 42.21 1.54 60.67
C ARG A 2 40.80 0.99 60.37
N SER A 3 39.91 0.95 61.38
CA SER A 3 38.54 0.45 61.22
C SER A 3 37.47 1.53 60.99
N CYS A 4 37.80 2.83 61.12
CA CYS A 4 36.84 3.92 60.86
C CYS A 4 36.75 4.31 59.38
N TYR A 5 37.77 4.07 58.56
CA TYR A 5 37.75 4.42 57.13
C TYR A 5 36.94 3.43 56.28
N LEU A 6 36.83 2.17 56.72
CA LEU A 6 36.04 1.14 56.02
C LEU A 6 34.53 1.35 56.17
N ILE A 7 34.07 1.88 57.31
CA ILE A 7 32.65 2.20 57.53
C ILE A 7 32.27 3.50 56.81
N LEU A 8 33.20 4.45 56.69
CA LEU A 8 32.98 5.69 55.94
C LEU A 8 32.93 5.44 54.41
N CYS A 9 33.70 4.48 53.88
CA CYS A 9 33.61 4.09 52.46
C CYS A 9 32.34 3.29 52.13
N MET A 10 31.78 2.50 53.06
CA MET A 10 30.49 1.83 52.84
C MET A 10 29.29 2.79 52.92
N LEU A 11 29.40 3.90 53.64
CA LEU A 11 28.39 4.97 53.64
C LEU A 11 28.42 5.86 52.38
N CYS A 12 29.58 5.98 51.71
CA CYS A 12 29.68 6.69 50.44
C CYS A 12 29.24 5.86 49.22
N PHE A 13 29.10 4.53 49.34
CA PHE A 13 28.54 3.67 48.29
C PHE A 13 27.02 3.42 48.41
N ALA A 14 26.40 3.87 49.52
CA ALA A 14 24.95 3.77 49.73
C ALA A 14 24.16 4.97 49.14
N PHE A 15 24.85 5.94 48.54
CA PHE A 15 24.26 7.01 47.72
C PHE A 15 24.57 6.77 46.23
N SER A 16 24.41 5.55 45.74
CA SER A 16 23.88 5.43 44.39
C SER A 16 22.42 5.85 44.50
N SER A 17 22.06 6.98 43.89
CA SER A 17 20.67 7.38 43.71
C SER A 17 19.99 6.32 42.83
N ALA A 18 19.63 5.19 43.42
CA ALA A 18 18.66 4.28 42.85
C ALA A 18 17.39 5.11 42.75
N ALA A 19 17.10 5.61 41.54
CA ALA A 19 15.90 6.37 41.27
C ALA A 19 14.71 5.53 41.74
N GLN A 20 14.10 5.95 42.84
CA GLN A 20 12.97 5.23 43.40
C GLN A 20 11.78 5.49 42.49
N ASP A 21 11.31 4.43 41.82
CA ASP A 21 10.14 4.53 40.96
C ASP A 21 8.90 4.62 41.87
N ASP A 22 8.24 5.77 41.86
CA ASP A 22 7.01 6.03 42.61
C ASP A 22 5.80 5.75 41.73
N THR A 23 4.83 5.00 42.25
CA THR A 23 3.59 4.71 41.52
C THR A 23 2.42 5.50 42.10
N LEU A 24 1.81 6.37 41.29
CA LEU A 24 0.59 7.08 41.63
C LEU A 24 -0.62 6.34 41.05
N ILE A 25 -1.63 6.06 41.89
CA ILE A 25 -2.86 5.40 41.47
C ILE A 25 -4.06 6.28 41.80
N THR A 26 -4.83 6.66 40.78
CA THR A 26 -6.12 7.32 40.93
C THR A 26 -7.23 6.27 40.80
N LYS A 27 -8.23 6.33 41.68
CA LYS A 27 -9.37 5.41 41.68
C LYS A 27 -10.65 6.14 41.30
N TYR A 28 -11.56 5.41 40.66
CA TYR A 28 -12.93 5.84 40.45
C TYR A 28 -13.73 5.82 41.77
N PRO A 29 -14.90 6.48 41.84
CA PRO A 29 -15.78 6.43 43.01
C PRO A 29 -16.17 5.01 43.43
N ASN A 30 -16.23 4.07 42.48
CA ASN A 30 -16.49 2.65 42.73
C ASN A 30 -15.29 1.87 43.31
N GLY A 31 -14.17 2.55 43.60
CA GLY A 31 -12.95 1.96 44.17
C GLY A 31 -12.04 1.24 43.17
N LYS A 32 -12.45 1.05 41.91
CA LYS A 32 -11.59 0.48 40.86
C LYS A 32 -10.55 1.50 40.42
N THR A 33 -9.38 1.00 40.00
CA THR A 33 -8.33 1.84 39.43
C THR A 33 -8.83 2.54 38.17
N GLY A 34 -8.63 3.85 38.10
CA GLY A 34 -8.89 4.65 36.90
C GLY A 34 -7.61 5.00 36.16
N GLU A 35 -6.56 5.37 36.88
CA GLU A 35 -5.29 5.75 36.27
C GLU A 35 -4.13 5.30 37.14
N MET A 36 -3.07 4.81 36.51
CA MET A 36 -1.81 4.46 37.15
C MET A 36 -0.68 5.18 36.42
N GLN A 37 0.13 5.93 37.14
CA GLN A 37 1.33 6.60 36.63
C GLN A 37 2.57 6.06 37.36
N VAL A 38 3.57 5.61 36.63
CA VAL A 38 4.89 5.26 37.18
C VAL A 38 5.82 6.44 36.94
N ARG A 39 6.34 7.01 38.02
CA ARG A 39 7.24 8.16 38.00
C ARG A 39 8.63 7.77 38.43
N ARG A 40 9.64 8.30 37.75
CA ARG A 40 11.04 8.20 38.12
C ARG A 40 11.57 9.62 38.29
N ASN A 41 12.11 9.93 39.47
CA ASN A 41 12.60 11.27 39.80
C ASN A 41 11.56 12.39 39.52
N GLY A 42 10.29 12.13 39.81
CA GLY A 42 9.18 13.07 39.60
C GLY A 42 8.64 13.16 38.16
N ILE A 43 9.28 12.51 37.18
CA ILE A 43 8.84 12.49 35.78
C ILE A 43 8.02 11.23 35.53
N THR A 44 6.86 11.33 34.89
CA THR A 44 6.04 10.17 34.55
C THR A 44 6.59 9.45 33.32
N HIS A 45 7.03 8.20 33.46
CA HIS A 45 7.55 7.37 32.35
C HIS A 45 6.51 6.44 31.75
N VAL A 46 5.57 5.95 32.57
CA VAL A 46 4.51 5.02 32.14
C VAL A 46 3.18 5.50 32.66
N VAL A 47 2.15 5.46 31.80
CA VAL A 47 0.76 5.65 32.20
C VAL A 47 -0.09 4.50 31.71
N VAL A 48 -0.99 4.04 32.56
CA VAL A 48 -2.05 3.10 32.21
C VAL A 48 -3.38 3.71 32.63
N LYS A 49 -4.29 3.89 31.67
CA LYS A 49 -5.65 4.37 31.94
C LYS A 49 -6.65 3.23 31.79
N TYR A 50 -7.57 3.14 32.71
CA TYR A 50 -8.62 2.13 32.77
C TYR A 50 -9.99 2.77 32.56
N SER A 51 -10.98 2.00 32.14
CA SER A 51 -12.39 2.39 32.17
C SER A 51 -13.02 2.02 33.50
N GLU A 52 -14.20 2.57 33.82
CA GLU A 52 -14.88 2.30 35.10
C GLU A 52 -15.18 0.82 35.36
N ASN A 53 -15.31 0.01 34.30
CA ASN A 53 -15.48 -1.44 34.41
C ASN A 53 -14.17 -2.18 34.78
N GLY A 54 -13.02 -1.51 34.74
CA GLY A 54 -11.69 -2.05 35.05
C GLY A 54 -10.86 -2.49 33.85
N ARG A 55 -11.38 -2.36 32.61
CA ARG A 55 -10.60 -2.68 31.40
C ARG A 55 -9.60 -1.59 31.07
N LYS A 56 -8.45 -1.92 30.50
CA LYS A 56 -7.50 -0.91 30.00
C LYS A 56 -8.12 -0.16 28.83
N LYS A 57 -7.95 1.16 28.81
CA LYS A 57 -8.26 2.03 27.66
C LYS A 57 -7.03 2.19 26.79
N PHE A 58 -5.92 2.61 27.39
CA PHE A 58 -4.62 2.76 26.74
C PHE A 58 -3.50 2.66 27.77
N LYS A 59 -2.29 2.48 27.25
CA LYS A 59 -1.04 2.53 27.99
C LYS A 59 0.00 3.24 27.12
N TRP A 60 0.82 4.10 27.68
CA TRP A 60 2.01 4.59 26.99
C TRP A 60 3.25 4.48 27.86
N ASN A 61 4.40 4.44 27.20
CA ASN A 61 5.71 4.39 27.82
C ASN A 61 6.69 5.27 27.03
N ILE A 62 7.30 6.25 27.71
CA ILE A 62 8.28 7.19 27.13
C ILE A 62 9.59 6.49 26.79
N ASP A 63 10.06 5.57 27.64
CA ASP A 63 11.34 4.88 27.46
C ASP A 63 11.33 4.03 26.17
N THR A 64 10.21 3.37 25.89
CA THR A 64 10.01 2.58 24.66
C THR A 64 9.38 3.38 23.52
N ARG A 65 8.94 4.63 23.77
CA ARG A 65 8.18 5.47 22.84
C ARG A 65 6.96 4.76 22.24
N THR A 66 6.26 3.98 23.06
CA THR A 66 5.09 3.21 22.63
C THR A 66 3.80 3.77 23.22
N LEU A 67 2.75 3.80 22.40
CA LEU A 67 1.38 4.06 22.80
C LEU A 67 0.51 2.87 22.38
N GLU A 68 0.03 2.12 23.34
CA GLU A 68 -0.86 0.97 23.17
C GLU A 68 -2.32 1.38 23.45
N GLY A 69 -3.20 1.25 22.47
CA GLY A 69 -4.65 1.46 22.60
C GLY A 69 -5.40 0.12 22.69
N TYR A 70 -6.23 -0.04 23.71
CA TYR A 70 -7.14 -1.19 23.87
C TYR A 70 -8.59 -0.82 23.56
N LEU A 71 -8.89 0.48 23.55
CA LEU A 71 -10.05 1.09 22.90
C LEU A 71 -9.54 2.05 21.81
N LEU A 72 -10.45 2.72 21.11
CA LEU A 72 -10.07 3.77 20.16
C LEU A 72 -9.23 4.83 20.90
N ILE A 73 -8.02 5.07 20.40
CA ILE A 73 -7.14 6.14 20.88
C ILE A 73 -7.78 7.47 20.52
N ASP A 74 -8.03 8.27 21.55
CA ASP A 74 -8.45 9.66 21.41
C ASP A 74 -7.20 10.54 21.55
N HIS A 75 -6.72 11.06 20.43
CA HIS A 75 -5.52 11.90 20.39
C HIS A 75 -5.71 13.26 21.10
N ASP A 76 -6.95 13.64 21.42
CA ASP A 76 -7.27 14.85 22.20
C ASP A 76 -7.24 14.62 23.72
N ASP A 77 -7.14 13.36 24.19
CA ASP A 77 -6.95 13.06 25.61
C ASP A 77 -5.67 13.76 26.12
N SER A 78 -5.80 14.54 27.20
CA SER A 78 -4.68 15.32 27.76
C SER A 78 -3.41 14.51 28.06
N LEU A 79 -3.55 13.24 28.46
CA LEU A 79 -2.40 12.37 28.75
C LEU A 79 -1.74 11.87 27.47
N ILE A 80 -2.54 11.55 26.45
CA ILE A 80 -2.06 11.09 25.14
C ILE A 80 -1.39 12.26 24.41
N SER A 81 -2.06 13.40 24.31
CA SER A 81 -1.51 14.60 23.67
C SER A 81 -0.23 15.09 24.35
N GLY A 82 -0.14 15.00 25.68
CA GLY A 82 1.08 15.28 26.44
C GLY A 82 2.23 14.33 26.09
N PHE A 83 1.95 13.02 25.98
CA PHE A 83 2.93 12.01 25.55
C PHE A 83 3.39 12.25 24.09
N ILE A 84 2.46 12.51 23.17
CA ILE A 84 2.75 12.74 21.75
C ILE A 84 3.70 13.93 21.56
N LYS A 85 3.55 14.99 22.35
CA LYS A 85 4.46 16.15 22.33
C LYS A 85 5.89 15.79 22.76
N GLN A 86 6.04 14.85 23.69
CA GLN A 86 7.35 14.41 24.19
C GLN A 86 7.98 13.31 23.31
N CYS A 87 7.15 12.51 22.65
CA CYS A 87 7.56 11.41 21.78
C CYS A 87 6.92 11.54 20.38
N PRO A 88 7.41 12.49 19.55
CA PRO A 88 6.94 12.63 18.17
C PRO A 88 7.30 11.40 17.31
N ASP A 89 8.45 10.78 17.59
CA ASP A 89 8.94 9.55 16.94
C ASP A 89 8.51 8.31 17.74
N ARG A 90 7.23 7.96 17.66
CA ARG A 90 6.62 6.91 18.47
C ARG A 90 6.12 5.74 17.64
N THR A 91 5.84 4.63 18.32
CA THR A 91 5.08 3.51 17.76
C THR A 91 3.71 3.45 18.43
N GLU A 92 2.66 3.57 17.64
CA GLU A 92 1.28 3.36 18.08
C GLU A 92 0.85 1.92 17.77
N ILE A 93 0.38 1.21 18.79
CA ILE A 93 -0.12 -0.15 18.70
C ILE A 93 -1.59 -0.14 19.10
N GLN A 94 -2.48 -0.40 18.17
CA GLN A 94 -3.90 -0.53 18.46
C GLN A 94 -4.22 -2.02 18.61
N HIS A 95 -5.03 -2.38 19.60
CA HIS A 95 -5.60 -3.73 19.78
C HIS A 95 -7.09 -3.72 19.42
N TYR A 96 -7.64 -4.90 19.10
CA TYR A 96 -9.09 -5.12 19.00
C TYR A 96 -9.82 -5.05 20.36
N GLY A 97 -9.06 -5.01 21.46
CA GLY A 97 -9.55 -5.04 22.83
C GLY A 97 -8.47 -5.53 23.79
N GLU A 98 -8.68 -5.35 25.08
CA GLU A 98 -7.79 -5.93 26.09
C GLU A 98 -7.75 -7.47 25.97
N GLY A 99 -6.54 -8.02 25.94
CA GLY A 99 -6.30 -9.46 25.75
C GLY A 99 -6.52 -9.97 24.32
N LYS A 100 -6.82 -9.09 23.36
CA LYS A 100 -6.99 -9.44 21.94
C LYS A 100 -5.72 -9.13 21.13
N PRO A 101 -5.56 -9.75 19.94
CA PRO A 101 -4.47 -9.43 19.03
C PRO A 101 -4.40 -7.95 18.67
N PHE A 102 -3.26 -7.57 18.10
CA PHE A 102 -3.08 -6.27 17.49
C PHE A 102 -4.11 -6.09 16.38
N TYR A 103 -4.62 -4.87 16.25
CA TYR A 103 -5.33 -4.37 15.09
C TYR A 103 -4.33 -3.74 14.11
N SER A 104 -3.40 -2.92 14.62
CA SER A 104 -2.37 -2.28 13.81
C SER A 104 -1.14 -1.87 14.61
N ILE A 105 0.00 -1.85 13.95
CA ILE A 105 1.25 -1.24 14.43
C ILE A 105 1.64 -0.14 13.43
N THR A 106 1.78 1.08 13.93
CA THR A 106 2.04 2.28 13.13
C THR A 106 3.23 3.03 13.71
N HIS A 107 4.23 3.31 12.89
CA HIS A 107 5.37 4.13 13.27
C HIS A 107 5.18 5.59 12.86
N TYR A 108 5.65 6.49 13.71
CA TYR A 108 5.64 7.93 13.49
C TYR A 108 7.06 8.47 13.53
N GLN A 109 7.30 9.49 12.71
CA GLN A 109 8.46 10.36 12.76
C GLN A 109 7.97 11.81 12.65
N ASP A 110 8.43 12.70 13.52
CA ASP A 110 8.02 14.10 13.54
C ASP A 110 6.48 14.29 13.54
N ASN A 111 5.78 13.46 14.31
CA ASN A 111 4.30 13.41 14.40
C ASN A 111 3.55 13.06 13.10
N LYS A 112 4.25 12.58 12.07
CA LYS A 112 3.65 12.04 10.85
C LYS A 112 3.92 10.55 10.76
N ILE A 113 3.00 9.79 10.16
CA ILE A 113 3.21 8.35 9.96
C ILE A 113 4.43 8.17 9.04
N HIS A 114 5.42 7.40 9.47
CA HIS A 114 6.64 7.16 8.73
C HIS A 114 7.21 5.79 9.06
N GLY A 115 7.65 5.06 8.03
CA GLY A 115 8.16 3.70 8.15
C GLY A 115 7.07 2.64 8.01
N THR A 116 7.34 1.47 8.60
CA THR A 116 6.53 0.28 8.39
C THR A 116 5.13 0.45 9.01
N PHE A 117 4.12 0.03 8.27
CA PHE A 117 2.77 -0.16 8.80
C PHE A 117 2.40 -1.64 8.72
N GLN A 118 1.79 -2.17 9.77
CA GLN A 118 1.24 -3.51 9.81
C GLN A 118 -0.19 -3.45 10.33
N GLY A 119 -1.10 -4.12 9.63
CA GLY A 119 -2.49 -4.33 10.05
C GLY A 119 -2.77 -5.82 10.12
N PHE A 120 -3.53 -6.22 11.13
CA PHE A 120 -3.83 -7.61 11.45
C PHE A 120 -5.35 -7.82 11.47
N ASP A 121 -5.78 -9.07 11.30
CA ASP A 121 -7.17 -9.45 11.48
C ASP A 121 -7.48 -9.82 12.95
N ARG A 122 -8.74 -10.20 13.22
CA ARG A 122 -9.22 -10.51 14.58
C ARG A 122 -8.56 -11.75 15.19
N ASP A 123 -7.96 -12.61 14.36
CA ASP A 123 -7.25 -13.81 14.78
C ASP A 123 -5.75 -13.53 14.98
N GLY A 124 -5.30 -12.30 14.68
CA GLY A 124 -3.91 -11.86 14.83
C GLY A 124 -3.04 -12.19 13.61
N VAL A 125 -3.64 -12.61 12.50
CA VAL A 125 -2.93 -12.88 11.26
C VAL A 125 -2.65 -11.56 10.54
N LEU A 126 -1.44 -11.39 10.02
CA LEU A 126 -1.05 -10.22 9.26
C LEU A 126 -1.95 -10.12 8.01
N ASN A 127 -2.72 -9.04 7.92
CA ASN A 127 -3.69 -8.78 6.85
C ASN A 127 -3.14 -7.74 5.85
N VAL A 128 -2.36 -6.77 6.32
CA VAL A 128 -1.76 -5.75 5.44
C VAL A 128 -0.41 -5.30 5.97
N GLN A 129 0.53 -5.06 5.06
CA GLN A 129 1.82 -4.45 5.39
C GLN A 129 2.26 -3.50 4.29
N GLY A 130 2.89 -2.39 4.66
CA GLY A 130 3.48 -1.47 3.71
C GLY A 130 4.38 -0.43 4.37
N GLN A 131 4.74 0.60 3.61
CA GLN A 131 5.55 1.71 4.07
C GLN A 131 4.78 3.02 3.95
N TYR A 132 4.98 3.89 4.92
CA TYR A 132 4.61 5.29 4.85
C TYR A 132 5.86 6.17 4.80
N ASP A 133 5.76 7.26 4.07
CA ASP A 133 6.71 8.35 4.06
C ASP A 133 5.97 9.65 4.36
N HIS A 134 6.14 10.19 5.57
CA HIS A 134 5.53 11.45 6.03
C HIS A 134 4.00 11.52 5.82
N GLY A 135 3.30 10.41 6.10
CA GLY A 135 1.85 10.27 5.97
C GLY A 135 1.38 9.73 4.62
N VAL A 136 2.28 9.56 3.65
CA VAL A 136 1.94 9.06 2.30
C VAL A 136 2.33 7.59 2.17
N ARG A 137 1.44 6.75 1.64
CA ARG A 137 1.78 5.35 1.32
C ARG A 137 2.84 5.30 0.22
N THR A 138 3.92 4.57 0.44
CA THR A 138 5.00 4.41 -0.53
C THR A 138 5.44 2.96 -0.65
N GLY A 139 6.11 2.65 -1.76
CA GLY A 139 6.68 1.32 -2.01
C GLY A 139 5.62 0.24 -2.22
N VAL A 140 6.00 -1.01 -1.95
CA VAL A 140 5.13 -2.17 -2.15
C VAL A 140 4.29 -2.42 -0.90
N TRP A 141 2.98 -2.32 -1.06
CA TRP A 141 1.99 -2.72 -0.09
C TRP A 141 1.51 -4.13 -0.39
N ARG A 142 1.49 -4.99 0.62
CA ARG A 142 1.00 -6.37 0.53
C ARG A 142 -0.30 -6.48 1.31
N TYR A 143 -1.30 -7.07 0.69
CA TYR A 143 -2.60 -7.36 1.26
C TYR A 143 -2.78 -8.88 1.26
N TYR A 144 -2.88 -9.45 2.45
CA TYR A 144 -3.01 -10.88 2.70
C TYR A 144 -4.49 -11.18 2.87
N ARG A 145 -5.09 -11.79 1.85
CA ARG A 145 -6.49 -12.18 1.88
C ARG A 145 -6.66 -13.46 2.71
N THR A 146 -7.87 -13.66 3.23
CA THR A 146 -8.25 -14.83 4.02
C THR A 146 -8.20 -16.15 3.24
N ASP A 147 -8.23 -16.09 1.90
CA ASP A 147 -8.05 -17.22 0.99
C ASP A 147 -6.57 -17.57 0.72
N GLY A 148 -5.64 -16.89 1.39
CA GLY A 148 -4.19 -17.09 1.22
C GLY A 148 -3.57 -16.36 0.03
N ILE A 149 -4.36 -15.64 -0.77
CA ILE A 149 -3.85 -14.87 -1.90
C ILE A 149 -3.22 -13.58 -1.39
N VAL A 150 -1.96 -13.35 -1.78
CA VAL A 150 -1.26 -12.09 -1.49
C VAL A 150 -1.37 -11.16 -2.69
N GLU A 151 -2.12 -10.07 -2.53
CA GLU A 151 -2.15 -9.00 -3.51
C GLU A 151 -1.07 -7.97 -3.18
N SER A 152 -0.16 -7.72 -4.12
CA SER A 152 0.86 -6.67 -3.99
C SER A 152 0.50 -5.47 -4.85
N ARG A 153 0.56 -4.27 -4.26
CA ARG A 153 0.34 -2.99 -4.96
C ARG A 153 1.50 -2.05 -4.74
N LEU A 154 1.96 -1.41 -5.82
CA LEU A 154 2.95 -0.36 -5.78
C LEU A 154 2.27 0.99 -5.53
N HIS A 155 2.65 1.68 -4.46
CA HIS A 155 2.26 3.05 -4.17
C HIS A 155 3.42 3.99 -4.47
N LEU A 156 3.14 5.04 -5.25
CA LEU A 156 4.10 6.07 -5.62
C LEU A 156 3.86 7.31 -4.79
N ALA A 157 4.91 7.86 -4.17
CA ALA A 157 4.81 9.06 -3.32
C ALA A 157 4.16 10.26 -4.05
N ALA A 158 4.39 10.36 -5.37
CA ALA A 158 3.81 11.40 -6.21
C ALA A 158 2.28 11.31 -6.38
N LEU A 159 1.65 10.20 -5.99
CA LEU A 159 0.21 9.94 -6.15
C LEU A 159 -0.44 9.47 -4.83
N PRO A 160 -0.53 10.34 -3.80
CA PRO A 160 -0.87 9.94 -2.44
C PRO A 160 -2.29 9.38 -2.28
N ASN A 161 -3.24 9.85 -3.09
CA ASN A 161 -4.66 9.44 -3.03
C ASN A 161 -4.99 8.26 -3.95
N TYR A 162 -3.99 7.68 -4.61
CA TYR A 162 -4.19 6.56 -5.53
C TYR A 162 -4.17 5.22 -4.79
N LYS A 163 -5.06 4.29 -5.17
CA LYS A 163 -5.24 2.96 -4.52
C LYS A 163 -4.07 1.97 -4.76
N GLY A 164 -2.96 2.44 -5.31
CA GLY A 164 -1.81 1.65 -5.71
C GLY A 164 -2.01 0.93 -7.04
N ILE A 165 -0.91 0.63 -7.73
CA ILE A 165 -0.88 -0.12 -8.99
C ILE A 165 -0.66 -1.59 -8.67
N SER A 166 -1.54 -2.48 -9.11
CA SER A 166 -1.33 -3.91 -8.88
C SER A 166 -0.07 -4.42 -9.58
N ILE A 167 0.81 -5.08 -8.82
CA ILE A 167 2.01 -5.68 -9.38
C ILE A 167 1.63 -6.88 -10.26
N THR A 168 0.79 -7.77 -9.73
CA THR A 168 0.38 -9.01 -10.40
C THR A 168 -0.48 -8.76 -11.63
N PHE A 169 -1.43 -7.83 -11.54
CA PHE A 169 -2.42 -7.62 -12.60
C PHE A 169 -2.02 -6.52 -13.60
N THR A 170 -1.08 -5.64 -13.25
CA THR A 170 -0.68 -4.52 -14.12
C THR A 170 0.81 -4.54 -14.44
N ILE A 171 1.69 -4.47 -13.43
CA ILE A 171 3.13 -4.29 -13.69
C ILE A 171 3.74 -5.50 -14.39
N ILE A 172 3.51 -6.72 -13.90
CA ILE A 172 4.08 -7.93 -14.48
C ILE A 172 3.59 -8.15 -15.92
N PRO A 173 2.27 -8.12 -16.23
CA PRO A 173 1.80 -8.30 -17.59
C PRO A 173 2.37 -7.24 -18.55
N VAL A 174 2.38 -5.97 -18.15
CA VAL A 174 2.95 -4.87 -18.95
C VAL A 174 4.44 -5.09 -19.23
N ALA A 175 5.22 -5.46 -18.22
CA ALA A 175 6.65 -5.71 -18.36
C ALA A 175 6.93 -6.88 -19.30
N VAL A 176 6.18 -7.99 -19.18
CA VAL A 176 6.29 -9.15 -20.07
C VAL A 176 5.94 -8.77 -21.51
N THR A 177 4.84 -8.03 -21.72
CA THR A 177 4.44 -7.58 -23.06
C THR A 177 5.51 -6.69 -23.69
N LEU A 178 6.06 -5.72 -22.95
CA LEU A 178 7.12 -4.85 -23.45
C LEU A 178 8.40 -5.63 -23.77
N LEU A 179 8.76 -6.63 -22.96
CA LEU A 179 9.91 -7.50 -23.21
C LEU A 179 9.73 -8.32 -24.50
N LEU A 180 8.55 -8.92 -24.71
CA LEU A 180 8.24 -9.66 -25.95
C LEU A 180 8.25 -8.75 -27.19
N LEU A 181 7.68 -7.55 -27.07
CA LEU A 181 7.70 -6.56 -28.16
C LEU A 181 9.13 -6.08 -28.46
N GLY A 182 9.94 -5.84 -27.42
CA GLY A 182 11.34 -5.47 -27.58
C GLY A 182 12.17 -6.56 -28.25
N MET A 183 12.06 -7.81 -27.78
CA MET A 183 12.78 -8.94 -28.38
C MET A 183 12.38 -9.17 -29.85
N SER A 184 11.07 -9.12 -30.15
CA SER A 184 10.60 -9.26 -31.53
C SER A 184 11.08 -8.13 -32.44
N ALA A 185 11.15 -6.89 -31.93
CA ALA A 185 11.71 -5.76 -32.67
C ALA A 185 13.22 -5.94 -32.94
N LEU A 186 14.00 -6.39 -31.95
CA LEU A 186 15.45 -6.61 -32.08
C LEU A 186 15.78 -7.65 -33.17
N VAL A 187 15.03 -8.76 -33.23
CA VAL A 187 15.18 -9.79 -34.28
C VAL A 187 14.92 -9.21 -35.67
N MET A 188 14.09 -8.18 -35.76
CA MET A 188 13.55 -7.65 -37.02
C MET A 188 14.13 -6.29 -37.44
N ILE A 189 15.32 -5.93 -36.94
CA ILE A 189 15.99 -4.63 -37.17
C ILE A 189 16.33 -4.29 -38.65
N ASN A 190 16.18 -5.22 -39.59
CA ASN A 190 16.30 -4.89 -41.02
C ASN A 190 14.94 -4.44 -41.61
N SER A 191 14.96 -3.49 -42.55
CA SER A 191 13.77 -2.89 -43.19
C SER A 191 12.73 -3.91 -43.68
N ARG A 192 13.17 -5.02 -44.29
CA ARG A 192 12.28 -6.09 -44.78
C ARG A 192 11.60 -6.87 -43.64
N SER A 193 12.25 -6.99 -42.49
CA SER A 193 11.72 -7.66 -41.31
C SER A 193 10.84 -6.72 -40.46
N TYR A 194 11.14 -5.42 -40.44
CA TYR A 194 10.35 -4.41 -39.73
C TYR A 194 8.90 -4.35 -40.23
N GLN A 195 8.69 -4.35 -41.55
CA GLN A 195 7.33 -4.34 -42.12
C GLN A 195 6.52 -5.56 -41.65
N SER A 196 7.15 -6.75 -41.60
CA SER A 196 6.53 -7.97 -41.12
C SER A 196 6.20 -7.90 -39.64
N TRP A 197 7.15 -7.44 -38.81
CA TRP A 197 6.93 -7.20 -37.37
C TRP A 197 5.75 -6.27 -37.12
N TYR A 198 5.76 -5.10 -37.77
CA TYR A 198 4.73 -4.08 -37.62
C TYR A 198 3.35 -4.62 -38.00
N THR A 199 3.26 -5.34 -39.12
CA THR A 199 2.01 -5.94 -39.59
C THR A 199 1.51 -6.99 -38.59
N MET A 200 2.40 -7.85 -38.09
CA MET A 200 2.08 -8.86 -37.08
C MET A 200 1.55 -8.22 -35.79
N VAL A 201 2.26 -7.23 -35.23
CA VAL A 201 1.85 -6.54 -33.99
C VAL A 201 0.50 -5.84 -34.17
N SER A 202 0.27 -5.21 -35.32
CA SER A 202 -1.00 -4.55 -35.64
C SER A 202 -2.16 -5.54 -35.70
N ILE A 203 -1.97 -6.68 -36.39
CA ILE A 203 -2.99 -7.74 -36.49
C ILE A 203 -3.28 -8.33 -35.12
N VAL A 204 -2.24 -8.71 -34.36
CA VAL A 204 -2.40 -9.29 -33.01
C VAL A 204 -3.16 -8.34 -32.10
N THR A 205 -2.85 -7.04 -32.13
CA THR A 205 -3.53 -6.02 -31.33
C THR A 205 -5.02 -5.95 -31.67
N ILE A 206 -5.36 -5.87 -32.96
CA ILE A 206 -6.76 -5.81 -33.42
C ILE A 206 -7.52 -7.09 -33.09
N VAL A 207 -6.92 -8.27 -33.31
CA VAL A 207 -7.55 -9.57 -33.05
C VAL A 207 -7.79 -9.77 -31.56
N LEU A 208 -6.80 -9.49 -30.70
CA LEU A 208 -6.98 -9.58 -29.25
C LEU A 208 -8.07 -8.63 -28.77
N PHE A 209 -8.15 -7.43 -29.35
CA PHE A 209 -9.23 -6.49 -29.06
C PHE A 209 -10.59 -7.04 -29.46
N ALA A 210 -10.72 -7.52 -30.69
CA ALA A 210 -11.96 -8.10 -31.20
C ALA A 210 -12.41 -9.31 -30.39
N LEU A 211 -11.49 -10.17 -29.95
CA LEU A 211 -11.80 -11.32 -29.09
C LEU A 211 -12.35 -10.88 -27.74
N ALA A 212 -11.74 -9.90 -27.08
CA ALA A 212 -12.24 -9.40 -25.80
C ALA A 212 -13.58 -8.66 -25.95
N PHE A 213 -13.74 -7.87 -27.01
CA PHE A 213 -15.01 -7.22 -27.33
C PHE A 213 -16.11 -8.26 -27.57
N PHE A 214 -15.83 -9.27 -28.41
CA PHE A 214 -16.77 -10.35 -28.67
C PHE A 214 -17.12 -11.10 -27.39
N ALA A 215 -16.14 -11.42 -26.54
CA ALA A 215 -16.39 -12.07 -25.27
C ALA A 215 -17.32 -11.26 -24.34
N ALA A 216 -17.24 -9.93 -24.37
CA ALA A 216 -18.12 -9.05 -23.61
C ALA A 216 -19.58 -9.05 -24.10
N LEU A 217 -19.84 -9.41 -25.37
CA LEU A 217 -21.19 -9.45 -25.94
C LEU A 217 -22.04 -10.66 -25.50
N PHE A 218 -21.44 -11.66 -24.83
CA PHE A 218 -22.14 -12.88 -24.40
C PHE A 218 -22.15 -13.03 -22.87
N PRO A 219 -22.81 -12.11 -22.12
CA PRO A 219 -22.87 -12.15 -20.66
C PRO A 219 -23.61 -13.38 -20.10
N TRP A 220 -24.39 -14.09 -20.92
CA TRP A 220 -25.08 -15.33 -20.57
C TRP A 220 -24.19 -16.59 -20.64
N TYR A 221 -22.92 -16.46 -21.05
CA TYR A 221 -22.02 -17.59 -21.12
C TYR A 221 -21.68 -18.12 -19.70
N PRO A 222 -21.60 -19.45 -19.46
CA PRO A 222 -21.43 -20.03 -18.11
C PRO A 222 -20.18 -19.57 -17.34
N TYR A 223 -19.23 -18.93 -18.02
CA TYR A 223 -17.99 -18.41 -17.45
C TYR A 223 -17.82 -16.88 -17.62
N ALA A 224 -18.91 -16.15 -17.89
CA ALA A 224 -18.87 -14.71 -18.13
C ALA A 224 -18.19 -13.94 -16.98
N ASP A 225 -18.41 -14.33 -15.72
CA ASP A 225 -17.78 -13.68 -14.56
C ASP A 225 -16.25 -13.82 -14.56
N VAL A 226 -15.75 -15.02 -14.90
CA VAL A 226 -14.31 -15.29 -14.98
C VAL A 226 -13.68 -14.50 -16.12
N VAL A 227 -14.35 -14.47 -17.27
CA VAL A 227 -13.90 -13.73 -18.46
C VAL A 227 -13.91 -12.23 -18.17
N ASN A 228 -14.95 -11.69 -17.54
CA ASN A 228 -15.03 -10.28 -17.15
C ASN A 228 -13.95 -9.91 -16.15
N ALA A 229 -13.70 -10.75 -15.14
CA ALA A 229 -12.60 -10.54 -14.20
C ALA A 229 -11.23 -10.53 -14.92
N PHE A 230 -11.02 -11.45 -15.87
CA PHE A 230 -9.81 -11.45 -16.70
C PHE A 230 -9.67 -10.17 -17.53
N ILE A 231 -10.75 -9.73 -18.17
CA ILE A 231 -10.76 -8.53 -19.01
C ILE A 231 -10.42 -7.28 -18.17
N ILE A 232 -11.10 -7.13 -17.03
CA ILE A 232 -10.96 -5.96 -16.16
C ILE A 232 -9.57 -5.91 -15.51
N HIS A 233 -9.08 -7.05 -15.03
CA HIS A 233 -7.85 -7.07 -14.24
C HIS A 233 -6.57 -7.18 -15.09
N TYR A 234 -6.58 -7.97 -16.17
CA TYR A 234 -5.36 -8.26 -16.94
C TYR A 234 -5.38 -7.64 -18.33
N PHE A 235 -6.48 -7.81 -19.06
CA PHE A 235 -6.54 -7.47 -20.48
C PHE A 235 -6.38 -5.97 -20.72
N LEU A 236 -7.04 -5.11 -19.94
CA LEU A 236 -6.97 -3.66 -20.17
C LEU A 236 -5.54 -3.10 -20.09
N ALA A 237 -4.72 -3.60 -19.15
CA ALA A 237 -3.33 -3.17 -19.00
C ALA A 237 -2.47 -3.61 -20.20
N VAL A 238 -2.59 -4.88 -20.61
CA VAL A 238 -1.87 -5.44 -21.77
C VAL A 238 -2.35 -4.82 -23.08
N MET A 239 -3.65 -4.58 -23.22
CA MET A 239 -4.23 -3.97 -24.41
C MET A 239 -3.79 -2.51 -24.54
N GLY A 240 -3.76 -1.76 -23.44
CA GLY A 240 -3.26 -0.39 -23.43
C GLY A 240 -1.82 -0.28 -23.92
N THR A 241 -0.93 -1.21 -23.51
CA THR A 241 0.46 -1.21 -23.99
C THR A 241 0.59 -1.62 -25.45
N LEU A 242 -0.15 -2.63 -25.89
CA LEU A 242 -0.20 -3.03 -27.31
C LEU A 242 -0.69 -1.89 -28.21
N LEU A 243 -1.76 -1.20 -27.82
CA LEU A 243 -2.28 -0.05 -28.55
C LEU A 243 -1.26 1.10 -28.58
N ALA A 244 -0.62 1.41 -27.45
CA ALA A 244 0.39 2.47 -27.40
C ALA A 244 1.60 2.16 -28.29
N VAL A 245 2.12 0.93 -28.25
CA VAL A 245 3.25 0.52 -29.10
C VAL A 245 2.85 0.50 -30.57
N THR A 246 1.65 0.01 -30.89
CA THR A 246 1.13 0.01 -32.25
C THR A 246 1.01 1.44 -32.78
N LEU A 247 0.40 2.35 -32.01
CA LEU A 247 0.27 3.75 -32.39
C LEU A 247 1.64 4.40 -32.65
N LEU A 248 2.59 4.19 -31.73
CA LEU A 248 3.96 4.71 -31.87
C LEU A 248 4.62 4.17 -33.14
N ALA A 249 4.55 2.86 -33.37
CA ALA A 249 5.11 2.23 -34.56
C ALA A 249 4.45 2.71 -35.86
N SER A 250 3.13 2.96 -35.85
CA SER A 250 2.41 3.52 -36.99
C SER A 250 2.84 4.96 -37.30
N VAL A 251 3.02 5.80 -36.27
CA VAL A 251 3.54 7.17 -36.43
C VAL A 251 4.97 7.17 -36.98
N ILE A 252 5.84 6.32 -36.44
CA ILE A 252 7.19 6.10 -36.95
C ILE A 252 7.16 5.66 -38.43
N SER A 253 6.28 4.72 -38.76
CA SER A 253 6.12 4.21 -40.12
C SER A 253 5.61 5.28 -41.10
N LEU A 254 4.77 6.21 -40.66
CA LEU A 254 4.33 7.35 -41.46
C LEU A 254 5.48 8.35 -41.72
N ALA A 255 6.21 8.68 -40.66
CA ALA A 255 7.31 9.65 -40.72
C ALA A 255 8.48 9.15 -41.59
N TRP A 256 8.79 7.86 -41.53
CA TRP A 256 9.93 7.25 -42.23
C TRP A 256 9.56 6.13 -43.20
N ALA A 257 8.44 6.29 -43.91
CA ALA A 257 7.90 5.27 -44.83
C ALA A 257 8.93 4.70 -45.82
N THR A 258 9.87 5.52 -46.29
CA THR A 258 10.92 5.09 -47.23
C THR A 258 11.98 4.18 -46.59
N ARG A 259 12.20 4.29 -45.27
CA ARG A 259 13.16 3.45 -44.53
C ARG A 259 12.49 2.19 -43.95
N THR A 260 11.23 2.30 -43.54
CA THR A 260 10.48 1.19 -42.92
C THR A 260 9.90 0.21 -43.95
N GLY A 261 9.75 0.63 -45.21
CA GLY A 261 9.10 -0.17 -46.26
C GLY A 261 7.57 -0.28 -46.12
N VAL A 262 6.98 0.34 -45.10
CA VAL A 262 5.54 0.30 -44.84
C VAL A 262 4.82 1.32 -45.71
N ARG A 263 3.72 0.92 -46.34
CA ARG A 263 2.89 1.82 -47.16
C ARG A 263 2.20 2.85 -46.27
N ARG A 264 2.31 4.14 -46.62
CA ARG A 264 1.73 5.26 -45.85
C ARG A 264 0.24 5.10 -45.55
N TRP A 265 -0.57 4.73 -46.56
CA TRP A 265 -2.01 4.57 -46.37
C TRP A 265 -2.35 3.49 -45.33
N PHE A 266 -1.57 2.41 -45.28
CA PHE A 266 -1.78 1.33 -44.32
C PHE A 266 -1.51 1.83 -42.90
N SER A 267 -0.40 2.54 -42.68
CA SER A 267 -0.12 3.16 -41.39
C SER A 267 -1.18 4.20 -40.99
N SER A 268 -1.71 4.99 -41.93
CA SER A 268 -2.81 5.93 -41.64
C SER A 268 -4.07 5.21 -41.14
N VAL A 269 -4.43 4.08 -41.75
CA VAL A 269 -5.57 3.26 -41.30
C VAL A 269 -5.33 2.70 -39.91
N VAL A 270 -4.14 2.15 -39.65
CA VAL A 270 -3.80 1.61 -38.32
C VAL A 270 -3.84 2.72 -37.27
N VAL A 271 -3.28 3.91 -37.52
CA VAL A 271 -3.38 5.06 -36.60
C VAL A 271 -4.83 5.37 -36.27
N PHE A 272 -5.69 5.50 -37.28
CA PHE A 272 -7.10 5.81 -37.08
C PHE A 272 -7.80 4.76 -36.21
N VAL A 273 -7.64 3.48 -36.56
CA VAL A 273 -8.22 2.36 -35.80
C VAL A 273 -7.70 2.36 -34.36
N THR A 274 -6.38 2.47 -34.16
CA THR A 274 -5.77 2.45 -32.83
C THR A 274 -6.26 3.62 -31.96
N ILE A 275 -6.44 4.82 -32.52
CA ILE A 275 -7.01 5.96 -31.78
C ILE A 275 -8.44 5.66 -31.33
N VAL A 276 -9.28 5.12 -32.21
CA VAL A 276 -10.66 4.73 -31.87
C VAL A 276 -10.67 3.70 -30.74
N LEU A 277 -9.81 2.68 -30.81
CA LEU A 277 -9.70 1.66 -29.77
C LEU A 277 -9.19 2.24 -28.44
N ILE A 278 -8.23 3.17 -28.47
CA ILE A 278 -7.75 3.87 -27.25
C ILE A 278 -8.90 4.65 -26.62
N LEU A 279 -9.65 5.44 -27.40
CA LEU A 279 -10.80 6.19 -26.90
C LEU A 279 -11.84 5.26 -26.28
N TYR A 280 -12.14 4.14 -26.93
CA TYR A 280 -13.01 3.12 -26.36
C TYR A 280 -12.50 2.60 -25.00
N THR A 281 -11.23 2.21 -24.90
CA THR A 281 -10.67 1.72 -23.62
C THR A 281 -10.74 2.76 -22.51
N ILE A 282 -10.54 4.04 -22.82
CA ILE A 282 -10.66 5.14 -21.86
C ILE A 282 -12.11 5.29 -21.38
N VAL A 283 -13.08 5.24 -22.30
CA VAL A 283 -14.51 5.30 -21.95
C VAL A 283 -14.88 4.13 -21.04
N VAL A 284 -14.53 2.91 -21.42
CA VAL A 284 -14.79 1.69 -20.63
C VAL A 284 -14.16 1.79 -19.24
N ALA A 285 -12.90 2.21 -19.13
CA ALA A 285 -12.22 2.38 -17.85
C ALA A 285 -12.89 3.45 -16.97
N THR A 286 -13.40 4.53 -17.59
CA THR A 286 -14.10 5.61 -16.89
C THR A 286 -15.46 5.15 -16.36
N LEU A 287 -16.23 4.43 -17.18
CA LEU A 287 -17.51 3.85 -16.77
C LEU A 287 -17.32 2.84 -15.62
N ALA A 288 -16.31 1.97 -15.72
CA ALA A 288 -15.97 1.01 -14.68
C ALA A 288 -15.59 1.71 -13.37
N ARG A 289 -14.81 2.79 -13.43
CA ARG A 289 -14.44 3.58 -12.23
C ARG A 289 -15.65 4.20 -11.54
N ASN A 290 -16.68 4.57 -12.30
CA ASN A 290 -17.89 5.20 -11.78
C ASN A 290 -18.97 4.20 -11.35
N GLY A 291 -18.68 2.89 -11.36
CA GLY A 291 -19.66 1.85 -11.01
C GLY A 291 -20.77 1.68 -12.06
N LEU A 292 -20.58 2.23 -13.25
CA LEU A 292 -21.52 2.16 -14.38
C LEU A 292 -21.14 1.01 -15.33
N SER A 293 -20.64 -0.09 -14.78
CA SER A 293 -20.16 -1.22 -15.59
C SER A 293 -21.27 -1.92 -16.37
N SER A 294 -22.54 -1.73 -15.98
CA SER A 294 -23.71 -2.20 -16.74
C SER A 294 -23.92 -1.45 -18.07
N LEU A 295 -23.29 -0.30 -18.27
CA LEU A 295 -23.34 0.50 -19.50
C LEU A 295 -22.18 0.21 -20.46
N ILE A 296 -21.32 -0.78 -20.15
CA ILE A 296 -20.14 -1.14 -20.94
C ILE A 296 -20.50 -2.06 -22.13
N ILE A 297 -21.77 -2.47 -22.26
CA ILE A 297 -22.29 -3.34 -23.32
C ILE A 297 -23.02 -2.52 -24.39
#